data_AF-A0A920NNN3-F1
#
_entry.id   AF-A0A920NNN3-F1
#
_cell.length_a   1.000
_cell.length_b   1.000
_cell.length_c   1.000
_cell.angle_alpha   90.00
_cell.angle_beta   90.00
_cell.angle_gamma   90.00
#
_symmetry.space_group_name_H-M   'P 1'
#
loop_
_entity.id
_entity.type
_entity.pdbx_description
1 polymer ?
#
loop_
_entity_poly.entity_id
_entity_poly.type
_entity_poly.pdbx_seq_one_letter_code
_entity_poly.pdbx_strand_id
1 'polypeptide(L)' 'MISLKTFHLFFIALATMLTIGYGIFELITPSHPGSVSMIFSLLSFISGGALMIYYFRIIQKFKTI' A
#
# COMPACT_ATOMS: atom_id res chain seq x y z
N MET A 1 -3.53 -22.60 12.86
CA MET A 1 -4.38 -21.94 11.86
C MET A 1 -4.32 -20.45 12.13
N ILE A 2 -3.87 -19.63 11.18
CA ILE A 2 -3.84 -18.18 11.39
C ILE A 2 -5.29 -17.67 11.39
N SER A 3 -5.62 -16.72 12.28
CA SER A 3 -6.97 -16.16 12.29
C SER A 3 -7.21 -15.37 11.01
N LEU A 4 -8.43 -15.39 10.48
CA LEU A 4 -8.78 -14.60 9.29
C LEU A 4 -8.48 -13.11 9.48
N LYS A 5 -8.64 -12.59 10.71
CA LYS A 5 -8.30 -11.21 11.09
C LYS A 5 -6.80 -10.93 10.91
N THR A 6 -5.94 -11.85 11.38
CA THR A 6 -4.48 -11.74 11.28
C THR A 6 -4.01 -11.83 9.83
N PHE A 7 -4.58 -12.75 9.05
CA PHE A 7 -4.28 -12.87 7.62
C PHE A 7 -4.64 -11.60 6.84
N HIS A 8 -5.81 -11.03 7.10
CA HIS A 8 -6.26 -9.81 6.43
C HIS A 8 -5.35 -8.61 6.74
N LEU A 9 -4.97 -8.42 8.02
CA LEU A 9 -4.05 -7.37 8.42
C LEU A 9 -2.66 -7.54 7.79
N PHE A 10 -2.16 -8.77 7.74
CA PHE A 10 -0.90 -9.08 7.07
C PHE A 10 -0.96 -8.71 5.59
N PHE A 11 -2.05 -9.05 4.90
CA PHE A 11 -2.22 -8.75 3.49
C PHE A 11 -2.25 -7.25 3.20
N ILE A 12 -2.97 -6.46 4.02
CA ILE A 12 -2.99 -4.99 3.86
C ILE A 12 -1.59 -4.40 4.10
N ALA A 13 -0.87 -4.87 5.12
CA ALA A 13 0.48 -4.39 5.40
C ALA A 13 1.45 -4.72 4.24
N LEU A 14 1.39 -5.96 3.73
CA LEU A 14 2.20 -6.39 2.58
C LEU A 14 1.87 -5.58 1.32
N ALA A 15 0.57 -5.40 1.03
CA ALA A 15 0.12 -4.58 -0.10
C ALA A 15 0.64 -3.14 0.01
N THR A 16 0.50 -2.53 1.20
CA THR A 16 1.01 -1.17 1.46
C THR A 16 2.52 -1.08 1.21
N MET A 17 3.29 -2.04 1.71
CA MET A 17 4.74 -2.09 1.52
C MET A 17 5.12 -2.24 0.05
N LEU A 18 4.46 -3.13 -0.69
CA LEU A 18 4.71 -3.34 -2.12
C LEU A 18 4.35 -2.10 -2.95
N THR A 19 3.22 -1.47 -2.66
CA THR A 19 2.77 -0.27 -3.38
C THR A 19 3.71 0.91 -3.11
N ILE A 20 4.07 1.18 -1.86
CA ILE A 20 5.06 2.24 -1.54
C ILE A 20 6.41 1.92 -2.18
N GLY A 21 6.85 0.66 -2.10
CA GLY A 21 8.09 0.20 -2.74
C GLY A 21 8.10 0.41 -4.25
N TYR A 22 7.00 0.10 -4.95
CA TYR A 22 6.84 0.39 -6.37
C TYR A 22 6.90 1.89 -6.67
N GLY A 23 6.27 2.73 -5.84
CA GLY A 23 6.32 4.17 -5.98
C GLY A 23 7.74 4.73 -5.90
N ILE A 24 8.55 4.22 -4.96
CA ILE A 24 9.97 4.56 -4.81
C ILE A 24 10.78 4.03 -6.00
N PHE A 25 10.54 2.80 -6.43
CA PHE A 25 11.23 2.19 -7.57
C PHE A 25 11.04 3.03 -8.85
N GLU A 26 9.81 3.45 -9.18
CA GLU A 26 9.55 4.28 -10.37
C GLU A 26 10.22 5.67 -10.31
N LEU A 27 10.49 6.22 -9.12
CA LEU A 27 11.24 7.48 -8.99
C LEU A 27 12.73 7.30 -9.23
N ILE A 28 13.31 6.19 -8.75
CA ILE A 28 14.75 5.93 -8.84
C ILE A 28 15.10 5.35 -10.21
N THR A 29 14.23 4.52 -10.76
CA THR A 29 14.43 3.81 -12.02
C THR A 29 13.17 3.97 -12.88
N PRO A 30 13.05 5.10 -13.60
CA PRO A 30 11.92 5.35 -14.48
C PRO A 30 11.86 4.26 -15.54
N SER A 31 10.86 3.39 -15.45
CA SER A 31 10.68 2.28 -16.40
C SER A 31 9.94 2.73 -17.67
N HIS A 32 9.30 3.90 -17.63
CA HIS A 32 8.54 4.48 -18.72
C HIS A 32 9.10 5.85 -19.12
N PRO A 33 9.11 6.19 -20.42
CA PRO A 33 9.63 7.47 -20.89
C PRO A 33 8.72 8.65 -20.51
N GLY A 34 9.34 9.82 -20.37
CA GLY A 34 8.64 11.06 -20.06
C GLY A 34 8.05 11.09 -18.65
N SER A 35 6.86 11.68 -18.50
CA SER A 35 6.23 11.90 -17.20
C SER A 35 5.41 10.69 -16.68
N VAL A 36 5.35 9.59 -17.43
CA VAL A 36 4.50 8.43 -17.11
C VAL A 36 4.95 7.75 -15.81
N SER A 37 6.24 7.50 -15.65
CA SER A 37 6.80 6.95 -14.40
C SER A 37 6.50 7.82 -13.19
N MET A 38 6.51 9.14 -13.36
CA MET A 38 6.16 10.08 -12.28
C MET A 38 4.69 9.99 -11.89
N ILE A 39 3.78 9.87 -12.87
CA ILE A 39 2.34 9.67 -12.62
C ILE A 39 2.09 8.34 -11.89
N PHE A 40 2.72 7.26 -12.34
CA PHE A 40 2.61 5.95 -11.69
C PHE A 40 3.17 5.94 -10.27
N SER A 41 4.30 6.62 -10.04
CA SER A 41 4.83 6.82 -8.70
C SER A 41 3.84 7.56 -7.79
N LEU A 42 3.26 8.68 -8.27
CA LEU A 42 2.26 9.45 -7.54
C LEU A 42 1.01 8.63 -7.20
N LEU A 43 0.46 7.91 -8.19
CA LEU A 43 -0.67 7.02 -7.98
C LEU A 43 -0.35 5.90 -6.98
N SER A 44 0.89 5.40 -6.99
CA SER A 44 1.36 4.42 -6.03
C SER A 44 1.38 4.99 -4.61
N PHE A 45 1.89 6.20 -4.41
CA PHE A 45 1.87 6.82 -3.07
C PHE A 45 0.46 7.14 -2.59
N ILE A 46 -0.43 7.59 -3.48
CA ILE A 46 -1.84 7.85 -3.13
C ILE A 46 -2.52 6.55 -2.68
N SER A 47 -2.37 5.48 -3.46
CA SER A 47 -2.98 4.17 -3.13
C SER A 47 -2.34 3.53 -1.89
N GLY A 48 -1.02 3.62 -1.73
CA GLY A 48 -0.31 3.21 -0.52
C GLY A 48 -0.77 3.97 0.73
N GLY A 49 -0.94 5.29 0.63
CA GLY A 49 -1.49 6.12 1.70
C GLY A 49 -2.93 5.74 2.04
N ALA A 50 -3.78 5.49 1.04
CA ALA A 50 -5.15 5.02 1.24
C ALA A 50 -5.21 3.65 1.94
N LEU A 51 -4.33 2.72 1.55
CA LEU A 51 -4.17 1.41 2.21
C LEU A 51 -3.73 1.57 3.67
N MET A 52 -2.82 2.50 3.95
CA MET A 52 -2.38 2.78 5.32
C MET A 52 -3.52 3.32 6.19
N ILE A 53 -4.34 4.24 5.68
CA ILE A 53 -5.56 4.70 6.38
C ILE A 53 -6.54 3.54 6.61
N TYR A 54 -6.75 2.70 5.59
CA TYR A 54 -7.62 1.53 5.69
C TYR A 54 -7.13 0.54 6.74
N TYR A 55 -5.82 0.30 6.83
CA TYR A 55 -5.19 -0.55 7.84
C TYR A 55 -5.56 -0.09 9.27
N PHE A 56 -5.39 1.20 9.57
CA PHE A 56 -5.74 1.75 10.88
C PHE A 56 -7.23 1.60 11.19
N ARG A 57 -8.11 1.84 10.21
CA ARG A 57 -9.56 1.66 10.37
C ARG A 57 -9.93 0.21 10.70
N ILE A 58 -9.28 -0.77 10.05
CA ILE A 58 -9.52 -2.19 10.31
C ILE A 58 -9.03 -2.62 11.69
N ILE A 59 -7.86 -2.14 12.12
CA ILE A 59 -7.38 -2.40 13.49
C ILE A 59 -8.37 -1.86 14.52
N GLN A 60 -8.85 -0.63 14.34
CA GLN A 60 -9.85 -0.05 15.23
C GLN A 60 -11.13 -0.89 15.26
N LYS A 61 -11.64 -1.29 14.08
CA LYS A 61 -12.83 -2.14 13.95
C LYS A 61 -12.66 -3.50 14.63
N PHE A 62 -11.46 -4.08 14.63
CA PHE A 62 -11.19 -5.34 15.32
C PHE A 62 -11.01 -5.20 16.83
N LYS A 63 -10.75 -3.99 17.33
CA LYS A 63 -10.70 -3.68 18.77
C LYS A 63 -12.09 -3.39 19.35
N THR A 64 -12.99 -2.81 18.56
CA THR A 64 -14.35 -2.45 19.01
C THR A 64 -15.37 -3.58 18.87
N ILE A 65 -15.06 -4.66 18.17
CA ILE A 65 -15.91 -5.87 18.01
C ILE A 65 -15.27 -7.04 18.75
#